data_AF-A0A4Q0XE83-F1
#
_entry.id   AF-A0A4Q0XE83-F1
#
_cell.length_a   1.000
_cell.length_b   1.000
_cell.length_c   1.000
_cell.angle_alpha   90.00
_cell.angle_beta   90.00
_cell.angle_gamma   90.00
#
_symmetry.space_group_name_H-M   'P 1'
#
loop_
_entity.id
_entity.type
_entity.pdbx_description
1 polymer ?
#
loop_
_entity_poly.entity_id
_entity_poly.type
_entity_poly.pdbx_seq_one_letter_code
_entity_poly.pdbx_strand_id
1 'polypeptide(L)'
;MQTLYAFDGDEGDDFGNHQKFLLQSLEHMYDLHLLMLSLLIEVQKRAEDYQDKSQRKILATQEEKNPNRKFINNQVLQILNEDVALQIEIEKRKIDYWYLDFEYVDIIFKSIIESDLYKDYMSSKVSDFKEDKDFISDVFTEIIAPNEKLYEYIEDKKLTWLDDLPVVNTGILKMLRKLKKENKPNFFTPKLFKDTEDKEFATALFQKTLLNKSKFSKEIAAKTQNWDAERIANLDAVLLQMAICEFQKFPSIPVKVTINEYIDIAKEYSTPKSSFFINGILDKIVKEYNENGELNKIGRGLM
;
A
#
# COMPACT_ATOMS: atom_id res chain seq x y z
N MET A 1 7.37 7.24 8.85
CA MET A 1 7.45 6.51 10.13
C MET A 1 8.71 5.65 10.21
N GLN A 2 8.88 4.63 9.35
CA GLN A 2 10.08 3.77 9.35
C GLN A 2 11.40 4.54 9.33
N THR A 3 11.51 5.57 8.49
CA THR A 3 12.73 6.40 8.43
C THR A 3 13.02 7.13 9.73
N LEU A 4 11.99 7.50 10.50
CA LEU A 4 12.17 8.11 11.84
C LEU A 4 12.53 7.05 12.88
N TYR A 5 11.95 5.86 12.75
CA TYR A 5 12.23 4.72 13.64
C TYR A 5 13.68 4.23 13.49
N ALA A 6 14.18 4.14 12.26
CA ALA A 6 15.54 3.70 11.96
C ALA A 6 16.61 4.80 12.17
N PHE A 7 16.22 6.02 12.58
CA PHE A 7 17.15 7.13 12.78
C PHE A 7 17.74 7.12 14.19
N ASP A 8 19.03 6.75 14.26
CA ASP A 8 19.83 6.69 15.49
C ASP A 8 20.72 7.93 15.71
N GLY A 9 20.61 8.97 14.87
CA GLY A 9 21.40 10.21 14.97
C GLY A 9 20.82 11.26 15.93
N ASP A 10 21.54 12.38 16.03
CA ASP A 10 21.18 13.55 16.86
C ASP A 10 20.42 14.62 16.05
N GLU A 11 19.73 15.54 16.75
CA GLU A 11 18.95 16.64 16.15
C GLU A 11 19.80 17.65 15.36
N GLY A 12 21.13 17.59 15.47
CA GLY A 12 22.08 18.45 14.76
C GLY A 12 22.70 17.81 13.51
N ASP A 13 22.37 16.55 13.21
CA ASP A 13 22.98 15.81 12.11
C ASP A 13 22.44 16.23 10.74
N ASP A 14 23.22 15.97 9.68
CA ASP A 14 22.76 16.15 8.30
C ASP A 14 21.71 15.07 7.93
N PHE A 15 20.46 15.51 7.80
CA PHE A 15 19.33 14.64 7.45
C PHE A 15 19.26 14.28 5.95
N GLY A 16 20.15 14.82 5.11
CA GLY A 16 20.09 14.67 3.66
C GLY A 16 20.04 13.20 3.19
N ASN A 17 20.78 12.30 3.85
CA ASN A 17 20.77 10.88 3.51
C ASN A 17 19.45 10.19 3.90
N HIS A 18 18.90 10.51 5.07
CA HIS A 18 17.62 9.94 5.52
C HIS A 18 16.43 10.48 4.73
N GLN A 19 16.48 11.75 4.33
CA GLN A 19 15.48 12.31 3.43
C GLN A 19 15.52 11.65 2.04
N LYS A 20 16.72 11.42 1.49
CA LYS A 20 16.86 10.65 0.25
C LYS A 20 16.29 9.25 0.41
N PHE A 21 16.57 8.57 1.52
CA PHE A 21 16.01 7.27 1.83
C PHE A 21 14.48 7.30 1.90
N LEU A 22 13.87 8.28 2.58
CA LEU A 22 12.41 8.46 2.62
C LEU A 22 11.82 8.57 1.21
N LEU A 23 12.37 9.45 0.38
CA LEU A 23 11.88 9.66 -0.99
C LEU A 23 12.07 8.40 -1.85
N GLN A 24 13.18 7.69 -1.67
CA GLN A 24 13.43 6.43 -2.36
C GLN A 24 12.45 5.34 -1.90
N SER A 25 12.11 5.27 -0.61
CA SER A 25 11.12 4.33 -0.07
C SER A 25 9.74 4.57 -0.68
N LEU A 26 9.33 5.83 -0.83
CA LEU A 26 8.06 6.17 -1.47
C LEU A 26 8.03 5.77 -2.95
N GLU A 27 9.14 5.93 -3.67
CA GLU A 27 9.28 5.43 -5.05
C GLU A 27 9.23 3.90 -5.10
N HIS A 28 9.87 3.21 -4.15
CA HIS A 28 9.83 1.76 -4.07
C HIS A 28 8.42 1.22 -3.79
N MET A 29 7.62 1.88 -2.96
CA MET A 29 6.19 1.52 -2.78
C MET A 29 5.44 1.57 -4.12
N TYR A 30 5.72 2.57 -4.96
CA TYR A 30 5.13 2.66 -6.29
C TYR A 30 5.64 1.54 -7.22
N ASP A 31 6.91 1.15 -7.13
CA ASP A 31 7.43 -0.02 -7.85
C ASP A 31 6.69 -1.31 -7.42
N LEU A 32 6.37 -1.47 -6.14
CA LEU A 32 5.57 -2.60 -5.63
C LEU A 32 4.14 -2.59 -6.22
N HIS A 33 3.51 -1.42 -6.30
CA HIS A 33 2.20 -1.27 -6.95
C HIS A 33 2.25 -1.74 -8.42
N LEU A 34 3.26 -1.31 -9.18
CA LEU A 34 3.45 -1.74 -10.56
C LEU A 34 3.72 -3.24 -10.68
N LEU A 35 4.53 -3.79 -9.77
CA LEU A 35 4.84 -5.22 -9.69
C LEU A 35 3.58 -6.07 -9.46
N MET A 36 2.71 -5.63 -8.56
CA MET A 36 1.46 -6.33 -8.25
C MET A 36 0.45 -6.25 -9.40
N LEU A 37 0.42 -5.15 -10.16
CA LEU A 37 -0.39 -5.05 -11.37
C LEU A 37 0.16 -5.90 -12.52
N SER A 38 1.48 -5.91 -12.71
CA SER A 38 2.11 -6.73 -13.74
C SER A 38 1.91 -8.23 -13.48
N LEU A 39 1.76 -8.65 -12.21
CA LEU A 39 1.41 -10.02 -11.88
C LEU A 39 0.07 -10.45 -12.52
N LEU A 40 -0.96 -9.60 -12.50
CA LEU A 40 -2.25 -9.89 -13.13
C LEU A 40 -2.12 -10.06 -14.65
N ILE A 41 -1.27 -9.23 -15.28
CA ILE A 41 -0.96 -9.31 -16.71
C ILE A 41 -0.24 -10.63 -17.03
N GLU A 42 0.77 -10.98 -16.24
CA GLU A 42 1.53 -12.22 -16.45
C GLU A 42 0.69 -13.47 -16.18
N VAL A 43 -0.24 -13.43 -15.22
CA VAL A 43 -1.22 -14.51 -15.00
C VAL A 43 -2.12 -14.70 -16.22
N GLN A 44 -2.57 -13.60 -16.86
CA GLN A 44 -3.36 -13.68 -18.10
C GLN A 44 -2.57 -14.35 -19.23
N LYS A 45 -1.32 -13.89 -19.46
CA LYS A 45 -0.41 -14.46 -20.47
C LYS A 45 -0.14 -15.95 -20.18
N ARG A 46 0.09 -16.29 -18.91
CA ARG A 46 0.33 -17.67 -18.49
C ARG A 46 -0.88 -18.59 -18.73
N ALA A 47 -2.08 -18.05 -18.60
CA ALA A 47 -3.32 -18.77 -18.90
C ALA A 47 -3.50 -19.01 -20.40
N GLU A 48 -3.15 -18.01 -21.24
CA GLU A 48 -3.12 -18.17 -22.69
C GLU A 48 -2.13 -19.25 -23.12
N ASP A 49 -0.89 -19.17 -22.62
CA ASP A 49 0.15 -20.18 -22.84
C ASP A 49 -0.28 -21.59 -22.41
N TYR A 50 -0.92 -21.70 -21.25
CA TYR A 50 -1.42 -22.97 -20.73
C TYR A 50 -2.46 -23.58 -21.68
N GLN A 51 -3.40 -22.76 -22.15
CA GLN A 51 -4.47 -23.20 -23.02
C GLN A 51 -3.94 -23.62 -24.40
N ASP A 52 -3.05 -22.83 -24.98
CA ASP A 52 -2.41 -23.13 -26.27
C ASP A 52 -1.61 -24.44 -26.22
N LYS A 53 -0.91 -24.69 -25.12
CA LYS A 53 -0.20 -25.97 -24.89
C LYS A 53 -1.18 -27.14 -24.73
N SER A 54 -2.31 -26.94 -24.03
CA SER A 54 -3.33 -27.97 -23.83
C SER A 54 -3.99 -28.42 -25.14
N GLN A 55 -4.25 -27.47 -26.06
CA GLN A 55 -4.82 -27.74 -27.38
C GLN A 55 -3.92 -28.59 -28.27
N ARG A 56 -2.59 -28.49 -28.11
CA ARG A 56 -1.59 -29.19 -28.92
C ARG A 56 -1.28 -30.61 -28.43
N LYS A 57 -1.89 -31.06 -27.32
CA LYS A 57 -1.69 -32.43 -26.82
C LYS A 57 -2.22 -33.46 -27.83
N ILE A 58 -1.46 -34.54 -28.04
CA ILE A 58 -1.82 -35.64 -28.98
C ILE A 58 -3.17 -36.28 -28.61
N LEU A 59 -3.48 -36.34 -27.31
CA LEU A 59 -4.75 -36.87 -26.77
C LEU A 59 -5.59 -35.76 -26.14
N ALA A 60 -5.69 -34.58 -26.78
CA ALA A 60 -6.54 -33.50 -26.29
C ALA A 60 -8.02 -33.92 -26.26
N THR A 61 -8.66 -33.69 -25.11
CA THR A 61 -10.12 -33.85 -24.91
C THR A 61 -10.92 -32.89 -25.80
N GLN A 62 -12.23 -33.12 -25.96
CA GLN A 62 -13.08 -32.20 -26.73
C GLN A 62 -13.15 -30.79 -26.11
N GLU A 63 -13.09 -30.71 -24.78
CA GLU A 63 -12.99 -29.43 -24.06
C GLU A 63 -11.65 -28.75 -24.29
N GLU A 64 -10.54 -29.49 -24.30
CA GLU A 64 -9.22 -28.93 -24.64
C GLU A 64 -9.15 -28.46 -26.10
N LYS A 65 -9.86 -29.10 -27.04
CA LYS A 65 -9.92 -28.66 -28.45
C LYS A 65 -10.76 -27.40 -28.65
N ASN A 66 -11.77 -27.16 -27.83
CA ASN A 66 -12.62 -25.97 -27.87
C ASN A 66 -12.72 -25.33 -26.47
N PRO A 67 -11.61 -24.79 -25.96
CA PRO A 67 -11.52 -24.34 -24.58
C PRO A 67 -12.35 -23.09 -24.35
N ASN A 68 -12.88 -22.99 -23.13
CA ASN A 68 -13.54 -21.77 -22.69
C ASN A 68 -12.50 -20.67 -22.50
N ARG A 69 -12.46 -19.69 -23.41
CA ARG A 69 -11.53 -18.54 -23.35
C ARG A 69 -11.99 -17.42 -22.41
N LYS A 70 -13.08 -17.60 -21.64
CA LYS A 70 -13.68 -16.57 -20.79
C LYS A 70 -12.66 -15.87 -19.89
N PHE A 71 -11.79 -16.62 -19.21
CA PHE A 71 -10.75 -16.03 -18.35
C PHE A 71 -9.70 -15.22 -19.14
N ILE A 72 -9.17 -15.77 -20.23
CA ILE A 72 -8.18 -15.07 -21.08
C ILE A 72 -8.79 -13.79 -21.66
N ASN A 73 -10.07 -13.84 -22.01
CA ASN A 73 -10.84 -12.72 -22.57
C ASN A 73 -11.49 -11.83 -21.51
N ASN A 74 -11.15 -12.00 -20.22
CA ASN A 74 -11.68 -11.16 -19.16
C ASN A 74 -11.36 -9.69 -19.46
N GLN A 75 -12.39 -8.85 -19.50
CA GLN A 75 -12.26 -7.45 -19.94
C GLN A 75 -11.34 -6.63 -19.04
N VAL A 76 -11.24 -6.95 -17.74
CA VAL A 76 -10.34 -6.23 -16.82
C VAL A 76 -8.88 -6.57 -17.11
N LEU A 77 -8.57 -7.84 -17.35
CA LEU A 77 -7.21 -8.27 -17.70
C LEU A 77 -6.78 -7.69 -19.06
N GLN A 78 -7.69 -7.67 -20.04
CA GLN A 78 -7.44 -7.01 -21.33
C GLN A 78 -7.13 -5.52 -21.18
N ILE A 79 -7.96 -4.79 -20.41
CA ILE A 79 -7.73 -3.36 -20.14
C ILE A 79 -6.37 -3.13 -19.47
N LEU A 80 -5.97 -3.99 -18.51
CA LEU A 80 -4.65 -3.90 -17.86
C LEU A 80 -3.50 -4.14 -18.85
N ASN A 81 -3.59 -5.20 -19.65
CA ASN A 81 -2.55 -5.57 -20.61
C ASN A 81 -2.39 -4.52 -21.72
N GLU A 82 -3.48 -3.88 -22.15
CA GLU A 82 -3.50 -2.86 -23.21
C GLU A 82 -3.24 -1.43 -22.70
N ASP A 83 -3.14 -1.20 -21.38
CA ASP A 83 -2.91 0.13 -20.83
C ASP A 83 -1.48 0.64 -21.12
N VAL A 84 -1.37 1.53 -22.09
CA VAL A 84 -0.09 2.07 -22.58
C VAL A 84 0.70 2.79 -21.47
N ALA A 85 0.03 3.51 -20.57
CA ALA A 85 0.72 4.26 -19.51
C ALA A 85 1.35 3.31 -18.48
N LEU A 86 0.64 2.24 -18.13
CA LEU A 86 1.14 1.17 -17.26
C LEU A 86 2.35 0.47 -17.87
N GLN A 87 2.28 0.06 -19.14
CA GLN A 87 3.40 -0.59 -19.83
C GLN A 87 4.65 0.31 -19.87
N ILE A 88 4.48 1.60 -20.18
CA ILE A 88 5.59 2.57 -20.19
C ILE A 88 6.25 2.68 -18.81
N GLU A 89 5.47 2.77 -17.73
CA GLU A 89 6.03 2.90 -16.38
C GLU A 89 6.71 1.60 -15.91
N ILE A 90 6.16 0.42 -16.25
CA ILE A 90 6.79 -0.89 -15.99
C ILE A 90 8.16 -0.97 -16.68
N GLU A 91 8.24 -0.62 -17.97
CA GLU A 91 9.48 -0.68 -18.74
C GLU A 91 10.51 0.34 -18.23
N LYS A 92 10.08 1.59 -18.03
CA LYS A 92 10.94 2.68 -17.55
C LYS A 92 11.57 2.38 -16.19
N ARG A 93 10.83 1.73 -15.29
CA ARG A 93 11.30 1.34 -13.95
C ARG A 93 11.94 -0.05 -13.92
N LYS A 94 11.96 -0.76 -15.06
CA LYS A 94 12.50 -2.11 -15.21
C LYS A 94 11.87 -3.09 -14.22
N ILE A 95 10.55 -3.12 -14.17
CA ILE A 95 9.78 -4.06 -13.35
C ILE A 95 9.62 -5.38 -14.13
N ASP A 96 10.74 -6.09 -14.36
CA ASP A 96 10.84 -7.34 -15.12
C ASP A 96 10.95 -8.59 -14.25
N TYR A 97 10.75 -8.43 -12.94
CA TYR A 97 10.76 -9.47 -11.91
C TYR A 97 10.09 -10.79 -12.32
N TRP A 98 8.87 -10.75 -12.86
CA TRP A 98 8.12 -11.96 -13.21
C TRP A 98 8.69 -12.74 -14.40
N TYR A 99 9.49 -12.09 -15.26
CA TYR A 99 10.18 -12.79 -16.33
C TYR A 99 11.30 -13.67 -15.78
N LEU A 100 12.02 -13.17 -14.77
CA LEU A 100 13.10 -13.89 -14.10
C LEU A 100 12.57 -14.96 -13.14
N ASP A 101 11.48 -14.64 -12.44
CA ASP A 101 10.92 -15.43 -11.35
C ASP A 101 9.51 -15.95 -11.72
N PHE A 102 9.36 -16.51 -12.93
CA PHE A 102 8.07 -16.94 -13.50
C PHE A 102 7.38 -18.04 -12.67
N GLU A 103 8.11 -18.77 -11.83
CA GLU A 103 7.55 -19.81 -10.97
C GLU A 103 6.48 -19.27 -10.00
N TYR A 104 6.59 -18.01 -9.57
CA TYR A 104 5.58 -17.38 -8.72
C TYR A 104 4.31 -17.05 -9.50
N VAL A 105 4.43 -16.68 -10.78
CA VAL A 105 3.27 -16.55 -11.68
C VAL A 105 2.57 -17.90 -11.84
N ASP A 106 3.33 -18.99 -11.97
CA ASP A 106 2.79 -20.36 -12.05
C ASP A 106 2.06 -20.77 -10.77
N ILE A 107 2.60 -20.45 -9.59
CA ILE A 107 1.98 -20.72 -8.30
C ILE A 107 0.63 -19.98 -8.19
N ILE A 108 0.60 -18.69 -8.52
CA ILE A 108 -0.62 -17.88 -8.47
C ILE A 108 -1.63 -18.38 -9.50
N PHE A 109 -1.22 -18.60 -10.74
CA PHE A 109 -2.08 -19.12 -11.79
C PHE A 109 -2.70 -20.47 -11.40
N LYS A 110 -1.90 -21.39 -10.83
CA LYS A 110 -2.37 -22.68 -10.34
C LYS A 110 -3.41 -22.51 -9.22
N SER A 111 -3.13 -21.63 -8.26
CA SER A 111 -4.05 -21.33 -7.15
C SER A 111 -5.39 -20.78 -7.66
N ILE A 112 -5.36 -19.95 -8.72
CA ILE A 112 -6.56 -19.44 -9.38
C ILE A 112 -7.35 -20.58 -10.01
N ILE A 113 -6.77 -21.40 -10.89
CA ILE A 113 -7.53 -22.43 -11.61
C ILE A 113 -8.07 -23.55 -10.71
N GLU A 114 -7.45 -23.78 -9.55
CA GLU A 114 -7.89 -24.79 -8.57
C GLU A 114 -9.02 -24.28 -7.65
N SER A 115 -9.20 -22.95 -7.56
CA SER A 115 -10.19 -22.30 -6.71
C SER A 115 -11.63 -22.53 -7.15
N ASP A 116 -12.56 -22.49 -6.20
CA ASP A 116 -13.99 -22.55 -6.49
C ASP A 116 -14.48 -21.27 -7.18
N LEU A 117 -13.88 -20.10 -6.87
CA LEU A 117 -14.11 -18.84 -7.59
C LEU A 117 -13.92 -19.00 -9.10
N TYR A 118 -12.82 -19.64 -9.52
CA TYR A 118 -12.55 -19.86 -10.93
C TYR A 118 -13.52 -20.84 -11.57
N LYS A 119 -13.86 -21.95 -10.89
CA LYS A 119 -14.83 -22.93 -11.39
C LYS A 119 -16.20 -22.30 -11.59
N ASP A 120 -16.65 -21.51 -10.62
CA ASP A 120 -17.92 -20.80 -10.67
C ASP A 120 -17.93 -19.75 -11.80
N TYR A 121 -16.87 -18.96 -11.93
CA TYR A 121 -16.72 -17.99 -13.01
C TYR A 121 -16.68 -18.67 -14.38
N MET A 122 -16.02 -19.82 -14.53
CA MET A 122 -15.89 -20.55 -15.79
C MET A 122 -17.10 -21.44 -16.14
N SER A 123 -18.11 -21.51 -15.26
CA SER A 123 -19.35 -22.28 -15.49
C SER A 123 -20.16 -21.79 -16.70
N SER A 124 -19.95 -20.54 -17.12
CA SER A 124 -20.48 -19.97 -18.36
C SER A 124 -19.36 -19.63 -19.36
N LYS A 125 -19.71 -19.45 -20.63
CA LYS A 125 -18.78 -19.04 -21.70
C LYS A 125 -18.71 -17.52 -21.93
N VAL A 126 -19.62 -16.78 -21.30
CA VAL A 126 -19.76 -15.33 -21.47
C VAL A 126 -19.85 -14.67 -20.12
N SER A 127 -19.36 -13.44 -20.03
CA SER A 127 -19.50 -12.55 -18.89
C SER A 127 -19.80 -11.15 -19.36
N ASP A 128 -20.42 -10.37 -18.49
CA ASP A 128 -20.42 -8.93 -18.62
C ASP A 128 -19.22 -8.32 -17.88
N PHE A 129 -19.04 -7.00 -18.05
CA PHE A 129 -17.91 -6.30 -17.43
C PHE A 129 -17.96 -6.28 -15.90
N LYS A 130 -19.16 -6.30 -15.31
CA LYS A 130 -19.30 -6.32 -13.86
C LYS A 130 -18.86 -7.67 -13.32
N GLU A 131 -19.32 -8.76 -13.92
CA GLU A 131 -18.87 -10.12 -13.58
C GLU A 131 -17.35 -10.27 -13.70
N ASP A 132 -16.75 -9.78 -14.81
CA ASP A 132 -15.30 -9.82 -15.00
C ASP A 132 -14.54 -9.08 -13.90
N LYS A 133 -15.04 -7.89 -13.53
CA LYS A 133 -14.42 -7.03 -12.52
C LYS A 133 -14.57 -7.57 -11.11
N ASP A 134 -15.75 -8.08 -10.78
CA ASP A 134 -16.03 -8.67 -9.48
C ASP A 134 -15.13 -9.91 -9.30
N PHE A 135 -15.06 -10.78 -10.32
CA PHE A 135 -14.17 -11.94 -10.33
C PHE A 135 -12.69 -11.58 -10.12
N ILE A 136 -12.14 -10.59 -10.84
CA ILE A 136 -10.73 -10.20 -10.65
C ILE A 136 -10.50 -9.55 -9.26
N SER A 137 -11.48 -8.83 -8.73
CA SER A 137 -11.41 -8.25 -7.38
C SER A 137 -11.40 -9.35 -6.30
N ASP A 138 -12.18 -10.41 -6.51
CA ASP A 138 -12.27 -11.55 -5.59
C ASP A 138 -11.01 -12.42 -5.69
N VAL A 139 -10.50 -12.71 -6.90
CA VAL A 139 -9.18 -13.35 -7.10
C VAL A 139 -8.08 -12.58 -6.38
N PHE A 140 -8.07 -11.25 -6.52
CA PHE A 140 -7.06 -10.43 -5.85
C PHE A 140 -7.17 -10.54 -4.31
N THR A 141 -8.40 -10.53 -3.78
CA THR A 141 -8.66 -10.53 -2.33
C THR A 141 -8.44 -11.90 -1.69
N GLU A 142 -8.87 -12.97 -2.34
CA GLU A 142 -8.93 -14.32 -1.76
C GLU A 142 -7.72 -15.18 -2.14
N ILE A 143 -7.02 -14.84 -3.23
CA ILE A 143 -5.93 -15.68 -3.75
C ILE A 143 -4.61 -14.93 -3.74
N ILE A 144 -4.54 -13.72 -4.31
CA ILE A 144 -3.26 -12.99 -4.49
C ILE A 144 -2.81 -12.34 -3.18
N ALA A 145 -3.64 -11.49 -2.58
CA ALA A 145 -3.29 -10.75 -1.37
C ALA A 145 -2.88 -11.64 -0.17
N PRO A 146 -3.51 -12.79 0.10
CA PRO A 146 -3.12 -13.69 1.19
C PRO A 146 -2.08 -14.75 0.79
N ASN A 147 -1.49 -14.70 -0.43
CA ASN A 147 -0.58 -15.76 -0.87
C ASN A 147 0.77 -15.72 -0.15
N GLU A 148 1.05 -16.74 0.67
CA GLU A 148 2.28 -16.83 1.46
C GLU A 148 3.54 -16.87 0.59
N LYS A 149 3.52 -17.57 -0.56
CA LYS A 149 4.68 -17.65 -1.46
C LYS A 149 4.99 -16.34 -2.16
N LEU A 150 3.96 -15.59 -2.52
CA LEU A 150 4.13 -14.23 -3.04
C LEU A 150 4.68 -13.30 -1.95
N TYR A 151 4.26 -13.46 -0.70
CA TYR A 151 4.77 -12.69 0.43
C TYR A 151 6.26 -12.96 0.67
N GLU A 152 6.66 -14.24 0.79
CA GLU A 152 8.07 -14.67 0.91
C GLU A 152 8.93 -14.07 -0.22
N TYR A 153 8.43 -14.12 -1.45
CA TYR A 153 9.12 -13.54 -2.61
C TYR A 153 9.31 -12.03 -2.51
N ILE A 154 8.27 -11.29 -2.13
CA ILE A 154 8.32 -9.83 -1.99
C ILE A 154 9.31 -9.44 -0.89
N GLU A 155 9.32 -10.17 0.23
CA GLU A 155 10.29 -10.02 1.31
C GLU A 155 11.73 -10.17 0.83
N ASP A 156 12.00 -11.26 0.11
CA ASP A 156 13.33 -11.57 -0.43
C ASP A 156 13.81 -10.51 -1.43
N LYS A 157 12.91 -9.93 -2.23
CA LYS A 157 13.27 -8.87 -3.18
C LYS A 157 13.58 -7.56 -2.48
N LYS A 158 12.69 -7.12 -1.58
CA LYS A 158 12.88 -5.90 -0.76
C LYS A 158 12.12 -6.02 0.55
N LEU A 159 12.85 -6.13 1.65
CA LEU A 159 12.28 -6.16 3.00
C LEU A 159 11.30 -5.00 3.29
N THR A 160 11.60 -3.79 2.81
CA THR A 160 10.73 -2.61 3.04
C THR A 160 9.37 -2.71 2.37
N TRP A 161 9.23 -3.53 1.33
CA TRP A 161 7.95 -3.72 0.64
C TRP A 161 6.92 -4.45 1.49
N LEU A 162 7.33 -5.23 2.49
CA LEU A 162 6.37 -5.94 3.33
C LEU A 162 5.45 -5.00 4.09
N ASP A 163 6.00 -3.88 4.58
CA ASP A 163 5.23 -2.86 5.28
C ASP A 163 4.32 -2.07 4.31
N ASP A 164 4.76 -1.90 3.06
CA ASP A 164 3.99 -1.22 2.02
C ASP A 164 2.87 -2.09 1.42
N LEU A 165 3.02 -3.41 1.47
CA LEU A 165 2.17 -4.37 0.78
C LEU A 165 0.68 -4.28 1.18
N PRO A 166 0.28 -4.15 2.46
CA PRO A 166 -1.12 -3.98 2.84
C PRO A 166 -1.76 -2.73 2.23
N VAL A 167 -1.01 -1.61 2.18
CA VAL A 167 -1.46 -0.34 1.62
C VAL A 167 -1.60 -0.46 0.10
N VAL A 168 -0.61 -1.05 -0.56
CA VAL A 168 -0.63 -1.32 -2.01
C VAL A 168 -1.80 -2.24 -2.37
N ASN A 169 -1.99 -3.35 -1.66
CA ASN A 169 -3.11 -4.27 -1.87
C ASN A 169 -4.47 -3.56 -1.72
N THR A 170 -4.62 -2.74 -0.68
CA THR A 170 -5.84 -1.94 -0.47
C THR A 170 -6.05 -0.93 -1.61
N GLY A 171 -4.97 -0.29 -2.07
CA GLY A 171 -4.98 0.64 -3.20
C GLY A 171 -5.42 -0.03 -4.50
N ILE A 172 -4.81 -1.16 -4.84
CA ILE A 172 -5.13 -1.95 -6.03
C ILE A 172 -6.57 -2.46 -5.96
N LEU A 173 -7.02 -3.02 -4.84
CA LEU A 173 -8.38 -3.51 -4.70
C LEU A 173 -9.42 -2.39 -4.85
N LYS A 174 -9.18 -1.22 -4.24
CA LYS A 174 -10.05 -0.04 -4.42
C LYS A 174 -10.06 0.44 -5.88
N MET A 175 -8.93 0.36 -6.57
CA MET A 175 -8.79 0.72 -7.97
C MET A 175 -9.56 -0.26 -8.87
N LEU A 176 -9.35 -1.57 -8.72
CA LEU A 176 -10.07 -2.62 -9.45
C LEU A 176 -11.60 -2.47 -9.27
N ARG A 177 -12.08 -2.26 -8.04
CA ARG A 177 -13.52 -2.07 -7.76
C ARG A 177 -14.11 -0.83 -8.44
N LYS A 178 -13.32 0.23 -8.60
CA LYS A 178 -13.72 1.51 -9.24
C LYS A 178 -13.53 1.52 -10.76
N LEU A 179 -12.91 0.49 -11.33
CA LEU A 179 -12.66 0.38 -12.76
C LEU A 179 -13.98 0.43 -13.55
N LYS A 180 -13.96 1.18 -14.65
CA LYS A 180 -15.03 1.27 -15.65
C LYS A 180 -14.54 0.75 -16.99
N LYS A 181 -15.42 0.61 -17.99
CA LYS A 181 -15.00 0.27 -19.36
C LYS A 181 -14.11 1.36 -19.98
N GLU A 182 -14.45 2.62 -19.69
CA GLU A 182 -13.68 3.79 -20.12
C GLU A 182 -13.10 4.46 -18.88
N ASN A 183 -11.78 4.58 -18.82
CA ASN A 183 -11.08 5.25 -17.73
C ASN A 183 -10.15 6.33 -18.27
N LYS A 184 -9.63 7.15 -17.34
CA LYS A 184 -8.58 8.11 -17.67
C LYS A 184 -7.30 7.34 -18.07
N PRO A 185 -6.47 7.88 -18.97
CA PRO A 185 -5.24 7.20 -19.43
C PRO A 185 -4.26 6.79 -18.33
N ASN A 186 -4.29 7.46 -17.17
CA ASN A 186 -3.38 7.18 -16.05
C ASN A 186 -4.12 6.50 -14.88
N PHE A 187 -5.15 5.70 -15.17
CA PHE A 187 -5.96 5.08 -14.12
C PHE A 187 -5.14 4.10 -13.26
N PHE A 188 -4.32 3.27 -13.91
CA PHE A 188 -3.44 2.29 -13.24
C PHE A 188 -2.10 2.87 -12.78
N THR A 189 -1.78 4.09 -13.23
CA THR A 189 -0.54 4.81 -12.92
C THR A 189 -0.85 6.12 -12.19
N PRO A 190 -1.51 6.06 -11.02
CA PRO A 190 -1.74 7.26 -10.23
C PRO A 190 -0.39 7.87 -9.83
N LYS A 191 -0.31 9.20 -9.84
CA LYS A 191 0.90 9.88 -9.36
C LYS A 191 1.08 9.60 -7.87
N LEU A 192 2.31 9.29 -7.48
CA LEU A 192 2.71 9.08 -6.09
C LEU A 192 2.36 10.28 -5.20
N PHE A 193 2.55 11.49 -5.74
CA PHE A 193 2.14 12.74 -5.13
C PHE A 193 1.11 13.42 -6.01
N LYS A 194 0.03 13.94 -5.42
CA LYS A 194 -0.99 14.68 -6.16
C LYS A 194 -0.39 15.94 -6.78
N ASP A 195 0.43 16.64 -6.01
CA ASP A 195 1.11 17.89 -6.34
C ASP A 195 2.42 18.01 -5.54
N THR A 196 3.13 19.13 -5.73
CA THR A 196 4.38 19.40 -5.02
C THR A 196 4.15 19.57 -3.52
N GLU A 197 2.98 20.07 -3.10
CA GLU A 197 2.66 20.31 -1.69
C GLU A 197 2.62 18.98 -0.91
N ASP A 198 2.08 17.91 -1.50
CA ASP A 198 2.09 16.57 -0.88
C ASP A 198 3.51 16.04 -0.65
N LYS A 199 4.41 16.23 -1.63
CA LYS A 199 5.80 15.80 -1.52
C LYS A 199 6.57 16.62 -0.47
N GLU A 200 6.32 17.92 -0.46
CA GLU A 200 6.86 18.84 0.53
C GLU A 200 6.34 18.53 1.93
N PHE A 201 5.07 18.13 2.08
CA PHE A 201 4.49 17.72 3.35
C PHE A 201 5.22 16.52 3.95
N ALA A 202 5.40 15.43 3.18
CA ALA A 202 6.09 14.23 3.65
C ALA A 202 7.53 14.56 4.13
N THR A 203 8.24 15.36 3.34
CA THR A 203 9.60 15.81 3.65
C THR A 203 9.62 16.71 4.88
N ALA A 204 8.71 17.69 4.96
CA ALA A 204 8.63 18.64 6.05
C ALA A 204 8.24 17.96 7.36
N LEU A 205 7.31 16.99 7.33
CA LEU A 205 6.89 16.26 8.52
C LEU A 205 8.08 15.47 9.07
N PHE A 206 8.81 14.78 8.21
CA PHE A 206 10.03 14.06 8.57
C PHE A 206 11.07 15.00 9.21
N GLN A 207 11.47 16.06 8.51
CA GLN A 207 12.50 16.98 8.98
C GLN A 207 12.10 17.70 10.28
N LYS A 208 10.88 18.24 10.33
CA LYS A 208 10.41 18.97 11.52
C LYS A 208 10.26 18.04 12.73
N THR A 209 9.90 16.77 12.50
CA THR A 209 9.83 15.77 13.58
C THR A 209 11.21 15.49 14.15
N LEU A 210 12.21 15.25 13.29
CA LEU A 210 13.59 15.03 13.75
C LEU A 210 14.19 16.23 14.46
N LEU A 211 14.04 17.43 13.90
CA LEU A 211 14.56 18.67 14.48
C LEU A 211 13.98 19.03 15.86
N ASN A 212 12.89 18.37 16.27
CA ASN A 212 12.21 18.62 17.55
C ASN A 212 12.03 17.33 18.37
N LYS A 213 12.73 16.23 18.01
CA LYS A 213 12.61 14.90 18.64
C LYS A 213 12.76 14.95 20.16
N SER A 214 13.77 15.65 20.68
CA SER A 214 14.02 15.86 22.10
C SER A 214 12.91 16.65 22.78
N LYS A 215 12.41 17.70 22.12
CA LYS A 215 11.29 18.51 22.64
C LYS A 215 10.04 17.65 22.79
N PHE A 216 9.65 16.96 21.72
CA PHE A 216 8.47 16.10 21.71
C PHE A 216 8.61 14.93 22.68
N SER A 217 9.79 14.34 22.82
CA SER A 217 10.03 13.28 23.80
C SER A 217 9.83 13.74 25.24
N LYS A 218 10.24 14.97 25.58
CA LYS A 218 9.99 15.57 26.90
C LYS A 218 8.50 15.82 27.15
N GLU A 219 7.78 16.31 26.15
CA GLU A 219 6.32 16.51 26.24
C GLU A 219 5.60 15.17 26.46
N ILE A 220 5.96 14.13 25.70
CA ILE A 220 5.40 12.77 25.87
C ILE A 220 5.70 12.26 27.29
N ALA A 221 6.95 12.34 27.74
CA ALA A 221 7.36 11.89 29.07
C ALA A 221 6.57 12.59 30.20
N ALA A 222 6.25 13.88 30.04
CA ALA A 222 5.44 14.61 31.01
C ALA A 222 3.99 14.09 31.11
N LYS A 223 3.45 13.46 30.05
CA LYS A 223 2.09 12.92 30.02
C LYS A 223 2.00 11.42 30.31
N THR A 224 3.15 10.75 30.38
CA THR A 224 3.27 9.31 30.64
C THR A 224 3.76 9.00 32.05
N GLN A 225 3.81 9.95 32.97
CA GLN A 225 4.28 9.74 34.36
C GLN A 225 3.53 8.62 35.13
N ASN A 226 2.26 8.38 34.80
CA ASN A 226 1.44 7.31 35.40
C ASN A 226 1.44 6.01 34.59
N TRP A 227 2.18 5.99 33.48
CA TRP A 227 2.41 4.81 32.65
C TRP A 227 3.83 4.33 32.94
N ASP A 228 4.09 3.03 32.81
CA ASP A 228 5.46 2.51 32.82
C ASP A 228 6.22 3.16 31.65
N ALA A 229 6.88 4.30 31.90
CA ALA A 229 7.58 5.08 30.89
C ALA A 229 8.75 4.29 30.28
N GLU A 230 9.26 3.28 31.02
CA GLU A 230 10.24 2.30 30.55
C GLU A 230 9.67 1.29 29.53
N ARG A 231 8.36 1.33 29.22
CA ARG A 231 7.67 0.38 28.32
C ARG A 231 6.86 1.04 27.21
N ILE A 232 7.13 2.31 26.85
CA ILE A 232 6.58 2.85 25.62
C ILE A 232 7.26 2.13 24.47
N ALA A 233 6.49 1.42 23.64
CA ALA A 233 7.04 0.83 22.43
C ALA A 233 7.71 1.94 21.61
N ASN A 234 8.93 1.72 21.14
CA ASN A 234 9.68 2.71 20.36
C ASN A 234 8.84 3.27 19.18
N LEU A 235 8.02 2.41 18.58
CA LEU A 235 7.08 2.80 17.54
C LEU A 235 5.99 3.78 18.01
N ASP A 236 5.38 3.53 19.19
CA ASP A 236 4.39 4.44 19.77
C ASP A 236 4.99 5.81 20.07
N ALA A 237 6.25 5.85 20.50
CA ALA A 237 6.98 7.10 20.70
C ALA A 237 7.14 7.87 19.38
N VAL A 238 7.52 7.19 18.29
CA VAL A 238 7.63 7.81 16.95
C VAL A 238 6.28 8.34 16.47
N LEU A 239 5.19 7.58 16.64
CA LEU A 239 3.84 8.00 16.27
C LEU A 239 3.40 9.25 17.04
N LEU A 240 3.63 9.28 18.35
CA LEU A 240 3.33 10.44 19.19
C LEU A 240 4.18 11.66 18.77
N GLN A 241 5.47 11.50 18.49
CA GLN A 241 6.33 12.59 18.04
C GLN A 241 5.84 13.19 16.72
N MET A 242 5.47 12.35 15.76
CA MET A 242 4.91 12.79 14.48
C MET A 242 3.58 13.54 14.67
N ALA A 243 2.67 13.00 15.50
CA ALA A 243 1.39 13.64 15.79
C ALA A 243 1.55 15.02 16.46
N ILE A 244 2.46 15.13 17.43
CA ILE A 244 2.80 16.40 18.09
C ILE A 244 3.41 17.38 17.09
N CYS A 245 4.30 16.91 16.22
CA CYS A 245 4.84 17.72 15.14
C CYS A 245 3.73 18.27 14.24
N GLU A 246 2.75 17.45 13.88
CA GLU A 246 1.61 17.83 13.06
C GLU A 246 0.70 18.86 13.76
N PHE A 247 0.46 18.70 15.06
CA PHE A 247 -0.24 19.69 15.87
C PHE A 247 0.46 21.05 15.86
N GLN A 248 1.76 21.07 16.16
CA GLN A 248 2.50 22.32 16.37
C GLN A 248 2.97 23.00 15.07
N LYS A 249 3.22 22.23 14.00
CA LYS A 249 3.95 22.73 12.82
C LYS A 249 3.16 22.70 11.51
N PHE A 250 1.93 22.16 11.54
CA PHE A 250 1.05 22.04 10.37
C PHE A 250 -0.33 22.61 10.72
N PRO A 251 -0.49 23.93 10.61
CA PRO A 251 -1.70 24.61 11.06
C PRO A 251 -2.92 24.26 10.18
N SER A 252 -2.70 23.89 8.91
CA SER A 252 -3.74 23.52 7.94
C SER A 252 -4.49 22.22 8.23
N ILE A 253 -3.95 21.36 9.10
CA ILE A 253 -4.50 20.02 9.35
C ILE A 253 -5.32 20.03 10.65
N PRO A 254 -6.62 19.69 10.62
CA PRO A 254 -7.45 19.66 11.81
C PRO A 254 -6.97 18.64 12.85
N VAL A 255 -7.03 19.00 14.13
CA VAL A 255 -6.58 18.16 15.26
C VAL A 255 -7.21 16.76 15.21
N LYS A 256 -8.52 16.69 14.98
CA LYS A 256 -9.25 15.42 14.96
C LYS A 256 -8.80 14.50 13.81
N VAL A 257 -8.42 15.08 12.67
CA VAL A 257 -7.90 14.31 11.53
C VAL A 257 -6.57 13.70 11.93
N THR A 258 -5.62 14.51 12.42
CA THR A 258 -4.34 14.04 12.94
C THR A 258 -4.54 12.90 13.95
N ILE A 259 -5.36 13.08 15.00
CA ILE A 259 -5.61 12.03 16.01
C ILE A 259 -6.08 10.71 15.37
N ASN A 260 -7.10 10.78 14.50
CA ASN A 260 -7.66 9.59 13.86
C ASN A 260 -6.61 8.86 13.01
N GLU A 261 -5.82 9.58 12.22
CA GLU A 261 -4.79 8.97 11.35
C GLU A 261 -3.73 8.23 12.17
N TYR A 262 -3.18 8.84 13.24
CA TYR A 262 -2.16 8.17 14.05
C TYR A 262 -2.72 7.00 14.88
N ILE A 263 -4.00 7.04 15.27
CA ILE A 263 -4.68 5.89 15.89
C ILE A 263 -4.80 4.74 14.91
N ASP A 264 -5.18 5.01 13.66
CA ASP A 264 -5.35 3.98 12.64
C ASP A 264 -4.00 3.36 12.25
N ILE A 265 -2.94 4.16 12.14
CA ILE A 265 -1.56 3.65 11.97
C ILE A 265 -1.15 2.79 13.17
N ALA A 266 -1.48 3.21 14.40
CA ALA A 266 -1.13 2.44 15.60
C ALA A 266 -1.81 1.07 15.67
N LYS A 267 -3.04 0.95 15.16
CA LYS A 267 -3.75 -0.34 15.09
C LYS A 267 -3.06 -1.33 14.16
N GLU A 268 -2.44 -0.83 13.10
CA GLU A 268 -1.79 -1.64 12.09
C GLU A 268 -0.37 -2.06 12.51
N TYR A 269 0.42 -1.13 13.04
CA TYR A 269 1.86 -1.34 13.21
C TYR A 269 2.30 -1.63 14.66
N SER A 270 1.43 -1.43 15.65
CA SER A 270 1.81 -1.52 17.06
C SER A 270 0.99 -2.56 17.82
N THR A 271 0.96 -2.49 19.16
CA THR A 271 0.23 -3.47 19.98
C THR A 271 -1.28 -3.20 19.97
N PRO A 272 -2.15 -4.20 20.26
CA PRO A 272 -3.59 -3.99 20.37
C PRO A 272 -3.99 -2.87 21.37
N LYS A 273 -3.14 -2.57 22.36
CA LYS A 273 -3.37 -1.51 23.35
C LYS A 273 -2.83 -0.14 22.92
N SER A 274 -1.99 -0.08 21.89
CA SER A 274 -1.29 1.14 21.47
C SER A 274 -2.23 2.20 20.91
N SER A 275 -3.28 1.80 20.20
CA SER A 275 -4.29 2.73 19.70
C SER A 275 -5.00 3.52 20.82
N PHE A 276 -5.37 2.83 21.91
CA PHE A 276 -5.97 3.44 23.10
C PHE A 276 -4.97 4.32 23.86
N PHE A 277 -3.73 3.85 23.99
CA PHE A 277 -2.65 4.60 24.62
C PHE A 277 -2.35 5.91 23.87
N ILE A 278 -2.12 5.83 22.56
CA ILE A 278 -1.86 7.00 21.71
C ILE A 278 -3.02 7.98 21.78
N ASN A 279 -4.27 7.52 21.62
CA ASN A 279 -5.44 8.40 21.74
C ASN A 279 -5.45 9.14 23.09
N GLY A 280 -5.26 8.42 24.20
CA GLY A 280 -5.27 9.00 25.54
C GLY A 280 -4.14 10.00 25.81
N ILE A 281 -2.97 9.85 25.18
CA ILE A 281 -1.87 10.82 25.29
C ILE A 281 -2.14 12.04 24.41
N LEU A 282 -2.56 11.83 23.15
CA LEU A 282 -2.85 12.94 22.23
C LEU A 282 -3.99 13.82 22.74
N ASP A 283 -5.05 13.24 23.31
CA ASP A 283 -6.16 13.99 23.91
C ASP A 283 -5.68 14.92 25.06
N LYS A 284 -4.77 14.42 25.91
CA LYS A 284 -4.20 15.22 27.02
C LYS A 284 -3.35 16.38 26.51
N ILE A 285 -2.51 16.12 25.50
CA ILE A 285 -1.65 17.13 24.89
C ILE A 285 -2.49 18.21 24.21
N VAL A 286 -3.50 17.82 23.44
CA VAL A 286 -4.42 18.74 22.76
C VAL A 286 -5.17 19.60 23.78
N LYS A 287 -5.64 19.01 24.88
CA LYS A 287 -6.30 19.77 25.95
C LYS A 287 -5.37 20.85 26.53
N GLU A 288 -4.13 20.49 26.85
CA GLU A 288 -3.13 21.44 27.37
C GLU A 288 -2.82 22.55 26.35
N TYR A 289 -2.64 22.23 25.08
CA TYR A 289 -2.40 23.26 24.06
C TYR A 289 -3.58 24.22 23.90
N ASN A 290 -4.81 23.73 24.05
CA ASN A 290 -5.99 24.60 24.06
C ASN A 290 -6.00 25.52 25.29
N GLU A 291 -5.68 24.98 26.47
CA GLU A 291 -5.61 25.75 27.72
C GLU A 291 -4.50 26.83 27.68
N ASN A 292 -3.37 26.53 27.05
CA ASN A 292 -2.22 27.42 26.92
C ASN A 292 -2.30 28.36 25.70
N GLY A 293 -3.28 28.19 24.81
CA GLY A 293 -3.39 28.97 23.57
C GLY A 293 -2.30 28.67 22.54
N GLU A 294 -1.72 27.46 22.57
CA GLU A 294 -0.62 27.02 21.70
C GLU A 294 -1.12 26.35 20.40
N LEU A 295 -2.40 25.97 20.35
CA LEU A 295 -3.03 25.39 19.16
C LEU A 295 -3.37 26.45 18.11
N ASN A 296 -2.45 26.64 17.17
CA ASN A 296 -2.62 27.54 16.03
C ASN A 296 -3.08 26.76 14.79
N LYS A 297 -4.37 26.37 14.75
CA LYS A 297 -4.95 25.67 13.60
C LYS A 297 -5.76 26.62 12.71
N ILE A 298 -5.58 26.50 11.40
CA ILE A 298 -6.23 27.29 10.36
C ILE A 298 -6.80 26.33 9.30
N GLY A 299 -7.97 26.58 8.73
CA GLY A 299 -8.48 25.76 7.62
C GLY A 299 -9.93 25.29 7.75
N ARG A 300 -10.43 24.62 6.71
CA ARG A 300 -11.80 24.11 6.64
C ARG A 300 -11.89 22.81 7.45
N GLY A 301 -12.68 22.82 8.52
CA GLY A 301 -12.82 21.68 9.45
C GLY A 301 -12.61 22.02 10.93
N LEU A 302 -12.53 23.30 11.28
CA LEU A 302 -12.44 23.81 12.66
C LEU A 302 -13.82 23.95 13.36
N MET A 303 -14.90 23.53 12.70
CA MET A 303 -16.27 23.51 13.22
C MET A 303 -16.80 22.08 13.28
#